data_AF-A0A946YRU9-F1
#
_entry.id   AF-A0A946YRU9-F1
#
_cell.length_a   1.000
_cell.length_b   1.000
_cell.length_c   1.000
_cell.angle_alpha   90.00
_cell.angle_beta   90.00
_cell.angle_gamma   90.00
#
_symmetry.space_group_name_H-M   'P 1'
#
loop_
_entity.id
_entity.type
_entity.pdbx_description
1 polymer ?
#
loop_
_entity_poly.entity_id
_entity_poly.type
_entity_poly.pdbx_seq_one_letter_code
_entity_poly.pdbx_strand_id
1 'polypeptide(L)'
;MPESTHKLVVMRHGQAEPRASSDAQRALTGQGRADSQAAAAGIAEFFGDARCIQAIYHSPFLRTTQTAAELGDKLCADAGLPRLVAADDLLGGQTPQQVLDWLDAQALSSVVLVSHQPLVSTLLAYLLDADCSGSAGREYPMAPASYACLEFEVAGAGTFSLAGLYHADRYRN
;
A
#
# COMPACT_ATOMS: atom_id res chain seq x y z
N MET A 1 5.63 -29.68 1.49
CA MET A 1 5.27 -28.54 2.34
C MET A 1 4.26 -27.74 1.55
N PRO A 2 3.10 -27.32 2.09
CA PRO A 2 2.27 -26.37 1.35
C PRO A 2 3.07 -25.06 1.26
N GLU A 3 3.33 -24.60 0.04
CA GLU A 3 3.94 -23.30 -0.24
C GLU A 3 3.08 -22.22 0.43
N SER A 4 3.67 -21.43 1.32
CA SER A 4 2.92 -20.41 2.06
C SER A 4 2.79 -19.18 1.18
N THR A 5 1.64 -19.02 0.51
CA THR A 5 1.35 -17.82 -0.28
C THR A 5 1.35 -16.58 0.62
N HIS A 6 2.22 -15.64 0.33
CA HIS A 6 2.34 -14.34 0.97
C HIS A 6 1.41 -13.32 0.31
N LYS A 7 1.00 -12.31 1.09
CA LYS A 7 0.05 -11.27 0.68
C LYS A 7 0.63 -9.88 0.90
N LEU A 8 0.53 -9.04 -0.12
CA LEU A 8 0.99 -7.66 -0.10
C LEU A 8 -0.13 -6.75 -0.57
N VAL A 9 -0.40 -5.67 0.17
CA VAL A 9 -1.24 -4.58 -0.31
C VAL A 9 -0.39 -3.35 -0.58
N VAL A 10 -0.49 -2.78 -1.78
CA VAL A 10 0.14 -1.50 -2.13
C VAL A 10 -0.95 -0.46 -2.26
N MET A 11 -0.90 0.57 -1.42
CA MET A 11 -1.91 1.62 -1.35
C MET A 11 -1.30 3.00 -1.55
N ARG A 12 -1.97 3.83 -2.34
CA ARG A 12 -1.69 5.27 -2.37
C ARG A 12 -2.38 5.93 -1.18
N HIS A 13 -1.70 6.87 -0.52
CA HIS A 13 -2.31 7.68 0.53
C HIS A 13 -3.67 8.29 0.11
N GLY A 14 -4.55 8.53 1.08
CA GLY A 14 -5.84 9.17 0.89
C GLY A 14 -5.73 10.61 0.41
N GLN A 15 -6.85 11.22 0.01
CA GLN A 15 -6.83 12.60 -0.46
C GLN A 15 -6.23 13.53 0.61
N ALA A 16 -5.27 14.36 0.21
CA ALA A 16 -4.57 15.29 1.09
C ALA A 16 -4.89 16.75 0.74
N GLU A 17 -4.86 17.61 1.75
CA GLU A 17 -5.05 19.05 1.62
C GLU A 17 -4.11 19.62 0.55
N PRO A 18 -4.55 20.62 -0.24
CA PRO A 18 -3.73 21.15 -1.33
C PRO A 18 -2.55 22.00 -0.83
N ARG A 19 -2.61 22.51 0.40
CA ARG A 19 -1.61 23.42 0.98
C ARG A 19 -1.33 23.07 2.43
N ALA A 20 -0.06 23.22 2.82
CA ALA A 20 0.44 23.17 4.20
C ALA A 20 1.74 23.99 4.28
N SER A 21 2.41 23.97 5.44
CA SER A 21 3.72 24.62 5.60
C SER A 21 4.83 23.99 4.74
N SER A 22 4.72 22.71 4.40
CA SER A 22 5.55 21.99 3.44
C SER A 22 4.78 20.82 2.81
N ASP A 23 5.27 20.23 1.72
CA ASP A 23 4.57 19.07 1.10
C ASP A 23 4.45 17.89 2.07
N ALA A 24 5.51 17.59 2.82
CA ALA A 24 5.53 16.50 3.80
C ALA A 24 4.50 16.69 4.94
N GLN A 25 4.12 17.94 5.22
CA GLN A 25 3.17 18.31 6.29
C GLN A 25 1.73 18.44 5.79
N ARG A 26 1.43 18.10 4.53
CA ARG A 26 0.04 18.06 4.05
C ARG A 26 -0.73 16.94 4.75
N ALA A 27 -1.77 17.32 5.48
CA ALA A 27 -2.68 16.39 6.13
C ALA A 27 -3.70 15.80 5.14
N LEU A 28 -4.32 14.69 5.50
CA LEU A 28 -5.51 14.18 4.84
C LEU A 28 -6.68 15.17 4.97
N THR A 29 -7.46 15.29 3.89
CA THR A 29 -8.77 15.93 3.95
C THR A 29 -9.75 15.04 4.72
N GLY A 30 -10.91 15.57 5.11
CA GLY A 30 -11.98 14.75 5.70
C GLY A 30 -12.39 13.58 4.81
N GLN A 31 -12.48 13.81 3.49
CA GLN A 31 -12.77 12.76 2.51
C GLN A 31 -11.65 11.72 2.43
N GLY A 32 -10.38 12.15 2.41
CA GLY A 32 -9.24 11.24 2.35
C GLY A 32 -9.15 10.31 3.56
N ARG A 33 -9.59 10.77 4.74
CA ARG A 33 -9.75 9.93 5.93
C ARG A 33 -10.86 8.91 5.75
N ALA A 34 -12.05 9.35 5.35
CA ALA A 34 -13.19 8.47 5.14
C ALA A 34 -12.90 7.36 4.11
N ASP A 35 -12.26 7.71 2.99
CA ASP A 35 -11.87 6.75 1.95
C ASP A 35 -10.82 5.76 2.47
N SER A 36 -9.85 6.23 3.27
CA SER A 36 -8.85 5.36 3.88
C SER A 36 -9.49 4.37 4.86
N GLN A 37 -10.45 4.81 5.67
CA GLN A 37 -11.21 3.94 6.57
C GLN A 37 -12.05 2.91 5.81
N ALA A 38 -12.68 3.31 4.70
CA ALA A 38 -13.52 2.42 3.88
C ALA A 38 -12.71 1.29 3.23
N ALA A 39 -11.45 1.55 2.86
CA ALA A 39 -10.55 0.55 2.30
C ALA A 39 -10.22 -0.60 3.29
N ALA A 40 -10.28 -0.35 4.60
CA ALA A 40 -9.87 -1.32 5.62
C ALA A 40 -10.66 -2.63 5.55
N ALA A 41 -11.96 -2.58 5.25
CA ALA A 41 -12.80 -3.78 5.17
C ALA A 41 -12.37 -4.71 4.03
N GLY A 42 -12.15 -4.15 2.83
CA GLY A 42 -11.69 -4.93 1.68
C GLY A 42 -10.25 -5.45 1.84
N ILE A 43 -9.39 -4.69 2.52
CA ILE A 43 -8.05 -5.15 2.88
C ILE A 43 -8.14 -6.34 3.85
N ALA A 44 -8.94 -6.23 4.92
CA ALA A 44 -9.13 -7.33 5.87
C ALA A 44 -9.67 -8.60 5.20
N GLU A 45 -10.65 -8.45 4.29
CA GLU A 45 -11.21 -9.55 3.51
C GLU A 45 -10.14 -10.23 2.64
N PHE A 46 -9.29 -9.45 1.97
CA PHE A 46 -8.19 -10.00 1.17
C PHE A 46 -7.22 -10.82 2.02
N PHE A 47 -6.88 -10.37 3.23
CA PHE A 47 -6.05 -11.14 4.16
C PHE A 47 -6.80 -12.31 4.82
N GLY A 48 -8.12 -12.39 4.67
CA GLY A 48 -9.01 -13.37 5.31
C GLY A 48 -9.29 -13.07 6.79
N ASP A 49 -8.32 -12.48 7.48
CA ASP A 49 -8.42 -12.01 8.85
C ASP A 49 -7.48 -10.80 9.05
N ALA A 50 -7.97 -9.72 9.67
CA ALA A 50 -7.15 -8.54 9.98
C ALA A 50 -5.95 -8.89 10.89
N ARG A 51 -6.05 -9.94 11.72
CA ARG A 51 -4.97 -10.43 12.60
C ARG A 51 -3.80 -11.04 11.82
N CYS A 52 -4.00 -11.40 10.55
CA CYS A 52 -2.92 -11.88 9.68
C CYS A 52 -2.03 -10.73 9.18
N ILE A 53 -2.47 -9.48 9.29
CA ILE A 53 -1.72 -8.31 8.85
C ILE A 53 -0.68 -7.98 9.91
N GLN A 54 0.59 -8.17 9.57
CA GLN A 54 1.70 -8.02 10.53
C GLN A 54 2.03 -6.54 10.74
N ALA A 55 2.02 -5.76 9.67
CA ALA A 55 2.36 -4.35 9.71
C ALA A 55 1.73 -3.58 8.55
N ILE A 56 1.46 -2.31 8.81
CA ILE A 56 1.22 -1.27 7.82
C ILE A 56 2.47 -0.40 7.81
N TYR A 57 3.27 -0.54 6.76
CA TYR A 57 4.39 0.32 6.51
C TYR A 57 3.94 1.56 5.75
N HIS A 58 4.49 2.71 6.10
CA HIS A 58 4.15 3.95 5.44
C HIS A 58 5.36 4.86 5.31
N SER A 59 5.36 5.73 4.31
CA SER A 59 6.36 6.81 4.26
C SER A 59 6.21 7.73 5.49
N PRO A 60 7.26 8.48 5.89
CA PRO A 60 7.18 9.40 7.03
C PRO A 60 6.31 10.65 6.79
N PHE A 61 5.76 10.85 5.59
CA PHE A 61 4.92 12.02 5.31
C PHE A 61 3.60 11.95 6.08
N LEU A 62 3.06 13.13 6.44
CA LEU A 62 1.88 13.21 7.30
C LEU A 62 0.67 12.49 6.70
N ARG A 63 0.41 12.67 5.41
CA ARG A 63 -0.70 12.01 4.69
C ARG A 63 -0.61 10.48 4.67
N THR A 64 0.57 9.89 4.52
CA THR A 64 0.74 8.43 4.54
C THR A 64 0.63 7.90 5.97
N THR A 65 1.19 8.62 6.94
CA THR A 65 1.08 8.31 8.37
C THR A 65 -0.39 8.32 8.80
N GLN A 66 -1.15 9.33 8.40
CA GLN A 66 -2.58 9.42 8.70
C GLN A 66 -3.36 8.32 7.98
N THR A 67 -3.11 8.03 6.70
CA THR A 67 -3.79 6.89 6.03
C THR A 67 -3.51 5.58 6.74
N ALA A 68 -2.27 5.34 7.18
CA ALA A 68 -1.92 4.14 7.94
C ALA A 68 -2.66 4.09 9.30
N ALA A 69 -2.79 5.21 10.00
CA ALA A 69 -3.57 5.29 11.22
C ALA A 69 -5.06 5.01 10.99
N GLU A 70 -5.68 5.60 9.97
CA GLU A 70 -7.10 5.36 9.64
C GLU A 70 -7.37 3.88 9.29
N LEU A 71 -6.42 3.21 8.63
CA LEU A 71 -6.47 1.76 8.40
C LEU A 71 -6.29 0.99 9.71
N GLY A 72 -5.28 1.34 10.49
CA GLY A 72 -4.95 0.70 11.76
C GLY A 72 -6.13 0.73 12.73
N ASP A 73 -6.81 1.86 12.88
CA ASP A 73 -7.97 2.02 13.77
C ASP A 73 -9.14 1.10 13.39
N LYS A 74 -9.27 0.76 12.09
CA LYS A 74 -10.31 -0.16 11.60
C LYS A 74 -9.89 -1.62 11.63
N LEU A 75 -8.60 -1.90 11.53
CA LEU A 75 -8.04 -3.26 11.50
C LEU A 75 -7.65 -3.78 12.89
N CYS A 76 -7.37 -2.90 13.85
CA CYS A 76 -6.82 -3.21 15.17
C CYS A 76 -7.84 -2.94 16.29
N ALA A 77 -8.91 -3.73 16.37
CA ALA A 77 -9.87 -3.59 17.46
C ALA A 77 -9.31 -4.07 18.82
N ASP A 78 -8.52 -5.15 18.87
CA ASP A 78 -8.22 -5.81 20.16
C ASP A 78 -6.85 -6.52 20.29
N ALA A 79 -5.92 -6.44 19.32
CA ALA A 79 -4.79 -7.40 19.24
C ALA A 79 -3.36 -6.83 19.11
N GLY A 80 -3.16 -5.50 19.16
CA GLY A 80 -1.82 -4.90 19.00
C GLY A 80 -1.20 -5.07 17.61
N LEU A 81 -1.99 -5.52 16.63
CA LEU A 81 -1.66 -5.68 15.22
C LEU A 81 -2.80 -5.11 14.35
N PRO A 82 -2.49 -4.57 13.16
CA PRO A 82 -1.15 -4.44 12.58
C PRO A 82 -0.29 -3.36 13.25
N ARG A 83 1.04 -3.55 13.27
CA ARG A 83 1.97 -2.49 13.69
C ARG A 83 2.00 -1.38 12.65
N LEU A 84 2.01 -0.11 13.08
CA LEU A 84 2.27 1.02 12.19
C LEU A 84 3.76 1.34 12.19
N VAL A 85 4.41 1.28 11.03
CA VAL A 85 5.87 1.43 10.94
C VAL A 85 6.23 2.43 9.83
N ALA A 86 6.95 3.48 10.18
CA ALA A 86 7.49 4.43 9.21
C ALA A 86 8.71 3.82 8.48
N ALA A 87 8.79 4.00 7.17
CA ALA A 87 9.91 3.56 6.33
C ALA A 87 10.22 4.60 5.23
N ASP A 88 11.46 5.08 5.18
CA ASP A 88 11.93 6.04 4.17
C ASP A 88 12.01 5.41 2.77
N ASP A 89 12.08 4.08 2.71
CA ASP A 89 11.97 3.26 1.48
C ASP A 89 10.61 3.42 0.78
N LEU A 90 9.61 4.00 1.44
CA LEU A 90 8.29 4.27 0.86
C LEU A 90 8.08 5.73 0.44
N LEU A 91 9.13 6.56 0.44
CA LEU A 91 9.08 7.91 -0.12
C LEU A 91 8.89 7.88 -1.64
N GLY A 92 8.12 8.82 -2.19
CA GLY A 92 7.75 8.82 -3.62
C GLY A 92 8.91 8.95 -4.62
N GLY A 93 10.12 9.28 -4.17
CA GLY A 93 11.33 9.34 -4.98
C GLY A 93 12.16 8.05 -5.03
N GLN A 94 11.77 7.01 -4.29
CA GLN A 94 12.45 5.71 -4.33
C GLN A 94 12.15 4.98 -5.64
N THR A 95 13.01 4.04 -6.00
CA THR A 95 12.79 3.16 -7.16
C THR A 95 12.08 1.86 -6.74
N PRO A 96 11.32 1.21 -7.64
CA PRO A 96 10.71 -0.09 -7.37
C PRO A 96 11.70 -1.16 -6.88
N GLN A 97 12.91 -1.20 -7.47
CA GLN A 97 13.98 -2.13 -7.06
C GLN A 97 14.36 -1.91 -5.59
N GLN A 98 14.57 -0.66 -5.16
CA GLN A 98 14.91 -0.37 -3.76
C GLN A 98 13.81 -0.82 -2.80
N VAL A 99 12.53 -0.65 -3.17
CA VAL A 99 11.42 -1.13 -2.35
C VAL A 99 11.39 -2.66 -2.29
N LEU A 100 11.65 -3.34 -3.41
CA LEU A 100 11.70 -4.80 -3.44
C LEU A 100 12.84 -5.34 -2.57
N ASP A 101 14.04 -4.78 -2.71
CA ASP A 101 15.21 -5.16 -1.90
C ASP A 101 14.94 -4.95 -0.40
N TRP A 102 14.30 -3.83 -0.06
CA TRP A 102 13.87 -3.56 1.30
C TRP A 102 12.83 -4.57 1.79
N LEU A 103 11.79 -4.87 0.99
CA LEU A 103 10.76 -5.86 1.33
C LEU A 103 11.35 -7.24 1.62
N ASP A 104 12.29 -7.70 0.78
CA ASP A 104 12.99 -8.97 0.95
C ASP A 104 13.79 -8.99 2.26
N ALA A 105 14.52 -7.91 2.56
CA ALA A 105 15.28 -7.78 3.80
C ALA A 105 14.42 -7.78 5.07
N GLN A 106 13.14 -7.40 4.99
CA GLN A 106 12.23 -7.44 6.13
C GLN A 106 11.62 -8.84 6.38
N ALA A 107 11.79 -9.79 5.45
CA ALA A 107 11.21 -11.15 5.52
C ALA A 107 9.69 -11.16 5.79
N LEU A 108 8.96 -10.24 5.16
CA LEU A 108 7.54 -10.00 5.41
C LEU A 108 6.65 -10.90 4.56
N SER A 109 5.59 -11.45 5.18
CA SER A 109 4.66 -12.36 4.51
C SER A 109 3.23 -11.82 4.35
N SER A 110 2.79 -10.87 5.20
CA SER A 110 1.43 -10.30 5.14
C SER A 110 1.43 -8.84 5.59
N VAL A 111 1.59 -7.91 4.65
CA VAL A 111 1.78 -6.48 4.97
C VAL A 111 1.07 -5.53 4.02
N VAL A 112 0.84 -4.32 4.50
CA VAL A 112 0.30 -3.20 3.73
C VAL A 112 1.38 -2.12 3.59
N LEU A 113 1.54 -1.57 2.39
CA LEU A 113 2.42 -0.44 2.11
C LEU A 113 1.58 0.79 1.73
N VAL A 114 1.81 1.91 2.40
CA VAL A 114 1.14 3.19 2.12
C VAL A 114 2.16 4.21 1.61
N SER A 115 2.05 4.58 0.34
CA SER A 115 3.03 5.41 -0.36
C SER A 115 2.36 6.46 -1.29
N HIS A 116 3.12 6.96 -2.26
CA HIS A 116 2.80 8.11 -3.12
C HIS A 116 2.92 7.77 -4.59
N GLN A 117 2.39 8.66 -5.43
CA GLN A 117 2.80 8.70 -6.83
C GLN A 117 4.18 9.38 -6.98
N PRO A 118 5.00 8.99 -7.97
CA PRO A 118 4.76 7.93 -8.96
C PRO A 118 5.01 6.50 -8.44
N LEU A 119 5.64 6.35 -7.27
CA LEU A 119 6.16 5.09 -6.76
C LEU A 119 5.13 3.95 -6.75
N VAL A 120 3.92 4.18 -6.26
CA VAL A 120 2.90 3.11 -6.17
C VAL A 120 2.59 2.48 -7.53
N SER A 121 2.47 3.29 -8.59
CA SER A 121 2.16 2.80 -9.94
C SER A 121 3.36 2.09 -10.56
N THR A 122 4.56 2.66 -10.41
CA THR A 122 5.79 2.05 -10.94
C THR A 122 6.16 0.77 -10.19
N LEU A 123 5.89 0.70 -8.89
CA LEU A 123 6.11 -0.49 -8.07
C LEU A 123 5.19 -1.62 -8.53
N LEU A 124 3.90 -1.34 -8.75
CA LEU A 124 2.97 -2.36 -9.26
C LEU A 124 3.40 -2.92 -10.61
N ALA A 125 3.75 -2.04 -11.57
CA ALA A 125 4.24 -2.49 -12.87
C ALA A 125 5.50 -3.37 -12.73
N TYR A 126 6.42 -2.99 -11.86
CA TYR A 126 7.66 -3.73 -11.64
C TYR A 126 7.43 -5.11 -10.97
N LEU A 127 6.56 -5.18 -9.96
CA LEU A 127 6.25 -6.43 -9.25
C LEU A 127 5.42 -7.41 -10.09
N LEU A 128 4.57 -6.91 -10.99
CA LEU A 128 3.63 -7.71 -11.77
C LEU A 128 4.16 -8.11 -13.15
N ASP A 129 4.87 -7.22 -13.84
CA ASP A 129 5.23 -7.42 -15.25
C ASP A 129 6.73 -7.66 -15.47
N ALA A 130 7.56 -7.56 -14.42
CA ALA A 130 9.03 -7.51 -14.46
C ALA A 130 9.56 -6.40 -15.40
N ASP A 131 10.08 -5.31 -14.79
CA ASP A 131 10.77 -4.20 -15.44
C ASP A 131 10.31 -3.84 -16.88
N CYS A 132 9.08 -3.34 -16.99
CA CYS A 132 8.62 -2.67 -18.21
C CYS A 132 9.02 -1.19 -18.18
N SER A 133 10.31 -0.88 -18.12
CA SER A 133 10.84 0.48 -18.27
C SER A 133 10.67 1.07 -19.70
N GLY A 134 9.91 0.40 -20.56
CA GLY A 134 9.49 0.86 -21.89
C GLY A 134 7.98 1.10 -21.99
N SER A 135 7.57 1.94 -22.94
CA SER A 135 6.20 2.39 -23.25
C SER A 135 5.18 1.30 -23.66
N ALA A 136 5.47 0.03 -23.39
CA ALA A 136 4.64 -1.12 -23.72
C ALA A 136 4.12 -1.89 -22.47
N GLY A 137 4.50 -1.48 -21.26
CA GLY A 137 4.02 -2.09 -20.01
C GLY A 137 2.58 -1.72 -19.66
N ARG A 138 1.94 -2.50 -18.77
CA ARG A 138 0.63 -2.14 -18.22
C ARG A 138 0.78 -0.97 -17.26
N GLU A 139 -0.14 -0.02 -17.34
CA GLU A 139 -0.23 1.07 -16.38
C GLU A 139 -1.17 0.70 -15.24
N TYR A 140 -0.75 1.06 -14.02
CA TYR A 140 -1.53 0.85 -12.80
C TYR A 140 -1.88 2.21 -12.17
N PRO A 141 -2.81 2.99 -12.74
CA PRO A 141 -3.14 4.31 -12.22
C PRO A 141 -3.77 4.20 -10.83
N MET A 142 -3.18 4.89 -9.84
CA MET A 142 -3.68 4.88 -8.46
C MET A 142 -4.21 6.26 -8.09
N ALA A 143 -5.54 6.41 -8.00
CA ALA A 143 -6.17 7.57 -7.37
C ALA A 143 -5.90 7.58 -5.86
N PRO A 144 -6.08 8.71 -5.14
CA PRO A 144 -5.95 8.71 -3.68
C PRO A 144 -6.80 7.59 -3.04
N ALA A 145 -6.28 6.95 -2.01
CA ALA A 145 -6.87 5.78 -1.35
C ALA A 145 -7.12 4.54 -2.25
N SER A 146 -6.61 4.51 -3.49
CA SER A 146 -6.59 3.27 -4.28
C SER A 146 -5.58 2.29 -3.70
N TYR A 147 -5.93 1.01 -3.74
CA TYR A 147 -5.06 -0.07 -3.28
C TYR A 147 -5.13 -1.29 -4.21
N ALA A 148 -4.02 -1.99 -4.31
CA ALA A 148 -3.88 -3.23 -5.06
C ALA A 148 -3.54 -4.37 -4.11
N CYS A 149 -4.22 -5.50 -4.28
CA CYS A 149 -4.00 -6.73 -3.52
C CYS A 149 -3.16 -7.69 -4.36
N LEU A 150 -2.01 -8.10 -3.83
CA LEU A 150 -1.03 -8.93 -4.49
C LEU A 150 -0.76 -10.20 -3.71
N GLU A 151 -0.57 -11.30 -4.42
CA GLU A 151 -0.12 -12.57 -3.87
C GLU A 151 1.25 -12.94 -4.46
N PHE A 152 2.12 -13.55 -3.65
CA PHE A 152 3.45 -13.98 -4.08
C PHE A 152 3.97 -15.12 -3.21
N GLU A 153 4.94 -15.88 -3.70
CA GLU A 153 5.65 -16.90 -2.92
C GLU A 153 7.07 -16.46 -2.60
N VAL A 154 7.75 -15.88 -3.58
CA VAL A 154 9.09 -15.30 -3.47
C VAL A 154 9.04 -13.87 -3.96
N ALA A 155 9.58 -12.94 -3.18
CA ALA A 155 9.65 -11.54 -3.57
C ALA A 155 10.63 -11.38 -4.74
N GLY A 156 10.12 -10.97 -5.89
CA GLY A 156 10.89 -10.76 -7.10
C GLY A 156 10.16 -9.85 -8.10
N ALA A 157 10.90 -9.29 -9.05
CA ALA A 157 10.27 -8.56 -10.15
C ALA A 157 9.44 -9.53 -11.01
N GLY A 158 8.19 -9.17 -11.30
CA GLY A 158 7.24 -9.99 -12.07
C GLY A 158 6.84 -11.32 -11.41
N THR A 159 7.14 -11.54 -10.13
CA THR A 159 6.75 -12.77 -9.42
C THR A 159 5.42 -12.65 -8.68
N PHE A 160 4.86 -11.45 -8.62
CA PHE A 160 3.60 -11.17 -7.93
C PHE A 160 2.41 -11.39 -8.87
N SER A 161 1.30 -11.83 -8.31
CA SER A 161 0.01 -11.93 -9.00
C SER A 161 -0.97 -10.91 -8.45
N LEU A 162 -1.67 -10.20 -9.34
CA LEU A 162 -2.71 -9.23 -8.96
C LEU A 162 -4.01 -9.96 -8.62
N ALA A 163 -4.38 -9.99 -7.35
CA ALA A 163 -5.65 -10.53 -6.89
C ALA A 163 -6.82 -9.52 -7.03
N GLY A 164 -6.53 -8.21 -6.93
CA GLY A 164 -7.54 -7.18 -7.12
C GLY A 164 -6.97 -5.77 -7.12
N LEU A 165 -7.67 -4.86 -7.80
CA LEU A 165 -7.35 -3.43 -7.86
C LEU A 165 -8.60 -2.62 -7.54
N TYR A 166 -8.51 -1.78 -6.51
CA TYR A 166 -9.65 -1.06 -5.94
C TYR A 166 -9.37 0.44 -5.93
N HIS A 167 -10.39 1.23 -6.26
CA HIS A 167 -10.33 2.69 -6.29
C HIS A 167 -11.45 3.26 -5.41
N ALA A 168 -11.13 4.29 -4.62
CA ALA A 168 -12.07 4.92 -3.70
C ALA A 168 -13.36 5.41 -4.41
N ASP A 169 -13.20 5.85 -5.66
CA ASP A 169 -14.24 6.34 -6.56
C ASP A 169 -15.37 5.32 -6.79
N ARG A 170 -15.10 4.02 -6.59
CA ARG A 170 -16.05 2.92 -6.75
C ARG A 170 -16.92 2.65 -5.52
N TYR A 171 -16.65 3.26 -4.37
CA TYR A 171 -17.52 3.19 -3.19
C TYR A 171 -18.67 4.21 -3.21
N ARG A 172 -18.80 4.96 -4.33
CA ARG A 172 -19.90 5.89 -4.57
C ARG A 172 -21.09 5.14 -5.15
N ASN A 173 -22.00 4.69 -4.28
CA ASN A 173 -23.39 4.39 -4.64
C ASN A 173 -24.18 5.69 -4.79
#